data_AF-A0AAD4KYR4-F1
#
_entry.id   AF-A0AAD4KYR4-F1
#
_cell.length_a   1.000
_cell.length_b   1.000
_cell.length_c   1.000
_cell.angle_alpha   90.00
_cell.angle_beta   90.00
_cell.angle_gamma   90.00
#
_symmetry.space_group_name_H-M   'P 1'
#
loop_
_entity.id
_entity.type
_entity.pdbx_description
1 polymer ?
#
loop_
_entity_poly.entity_id
_entity_poly.type
_entity_poly.pdbx_seq_one_letter_code
_entity_poly.pdbx_strand_id
1 'polypeptide(L)'
;QILNCGYTGVARASKPVLDMFEQDPNAKTFPFGISSTVHTFETGNPKYKHLENKTFVGNGRFIVTQNPFSITVESRISEVIPSCDMN
;
A
#
# COMPACT_ATOMS: atom_id res chain seq x y z
N GLN A 1 20.67 -5.14 5.37
CA GLN A 1 19.21 -5.04 5.20
C GLN A 1 18.68 -6.39 4.76
N ILE A 2 17.70 -6.97 5.45
CA ILE A 2 17.23 -8.34 5.16
C ILE A 2 16.21 -8.35 4.02
N LEU A 3 15.37 -7.32 3.91
CA LEU A 3 14.42 -7.10 2.82
C LEU A 3 14.12 -5.60 2.74
N ASN A 4 14.26 -5.01 1.56
CA ASN A 4 13.84 -3.66 1.20
C ASN A 4 12.53 -3.77 0.43
N CYS A 5 11.57 -2.88 0.72
CA CYS A 5 10.31 -2.78 -0.02
C CYS A 5 10.13 -1.33 -0.47
N GLY A 6 10.32 -1.09 -1.76
CA GLY A 6 10.01 0.17 -2.40
C GLY A 6 8.59 0.14 -2.97
N TYR A 7 7.94 1.30 -3.07
CA TYR A 7 6.68 1.40 -3.79
C TYR A 7 6.46 2.79 -4.36
N THR A 8 5.71 2.82 -5.46
CA THR A 8 5.10 4.03 -6.03
C THR A 8 3.61 3.78 -6.18
N GLY A 9 2.80 4.81 -6.33
CA GLY A 9 1.38 4.63 -6.55
C GLY A 9 0.59 5.92 -6.63
N VAL A 10 -0.71 5.73 -6.72
CA VAL A 10 -1.70 6.81 -6.75
C VAL A 10 -2.71 6.60 -5.63
N ALA A 11 -3.15 7.71 -5.05
CA ALA A 11 -4.24 7.72 -4.09
C ALA A 11 -5.29 8.73 -4.55
N ARG A 12 -6.57 8.40 -4.36
CA ARG A 12 -7.66 9.31 -4.65
C ARG A 12 -7.65 10.47 -3.64
N ALA A 13 -7.47 11.68 -4.15
CA ALA A 13 -7.75 12.88 -3.37
C ALA A 13 -9.26 12.92 -3.05
N SER A 14 -9.59 12.92 -1.77
CA SER A 14 -10.97 12.95 -1.29
C SER A 14 -11.03 13.75 0.01
N LYS A 15 -12.21 14.28 0.36
CA LYS A 15 -12.38 15.04 1.61
C LYS A 15 -11.84 14.28 2.82
N PRO A 16 -12.15 12.99 3.03
CA PRO A 16 -11.59 12.27 4.16
C PRO A 16 -10.05 12.26 4.18
N VAL A 17 -9.39 12.18 3.01
CA VAL A 17 -7.91 12.19 2.91
C VAL A 17 -7.36 13.55 3.31
N LEU A 18 -8.03 14.63 2.91
CA LEU A 18 -7.69 15.99 3.32
C LEU A 18 -7.87 16.16 4.83
N ASP A 19 -9.03 15.75 5.36
CA ASP A 19 -9.34 15.81 6.80
C ASP A 19 -8.28 15.06 7.64
N MET A 20 -7.80 13.92 7.14
CA MET A 20 -6.69 13.18 7.75
C MET A 20 -5.38 13.99 7.74
N PHE A 21 -5.00 14.60 6.61
CA PHE A 21 -3.78 15.41 6.54
C PHE A 21 -3.84 16.68 7.40
N GLU A 22 -5.04 17.24 7.56
CA GLU A 22 -5.32 18.40 8.42
C GLU A 22 -5.45 18.03 9.91
N GLN A 23 -5.38 16.75 10.25
CA GLN A 23 -5.57 16.22 11.61
C GLN A 23 -6.94 16.61 12.21
N ASP A 24 -7.99 16.63 11.39
CA ASP A 24 -9.36 16.89 11.85
C ASP A 24 -9.73 15.87 12.95
N PRO A 25 -10.27 16.30 14.11
CA PRO A 25 -10.70 15.39 15.17
C PRO A 25 -11.78 14.40 14.73
N ASN A 26 -12.48 14.67 13.63
CA ASN A 26 -13.50 13.83 13.02
C ASN A 26 -12.98 13.01 11.82
N ALA A 27 -11.68 13.07 11.51
CA ALA A 27 -11.09 12.26 10.45
C ALA A 27 -11.35 10.77 10.70
N LYS A 28 -11.85 10.07 9.68
CA LYS A 28 -12.28 8.66 9.78
C LYS A 28 -11.34 7.74 9.04
N THR A 29 -11.27 6.49 9.51
CA THR A 29 -10.66 5.37 8.78
C THR A 29 -11.36 5.12 7.45
N PHE A 30 -10.57 4.77 6.45
CA PHE A 30 -10.99 4.60 5.07
C PHE A 30 -11.04 3.12 4.73
N PRO A 31 -11.95 2.68 3.86
CA PRO A 31 -11.90 1.34 3.31
C PRO A 31 -10.71 1.18 2.35
N PHE A 32 -10.39 -0.08 2.06
CA PHE A 32 -9.54 -0.45 0.94
C PHE A 32 -10.07 0.10 -0.39
N GLY A 33 -9.18 0.38 -1.35
CA GLY A 33 -9.56 0.97 -2.65
C GLY A 33 -9.29 2.47 -2.79
N ILE A 34 -8.75 3.12 -1.76
CA ILE A 34 -8.37 4.54 -1.84
C ILE A 34 -7.06 4.74 -2.61
N SER A 35 -6.19 3.73 -2.61
CA SER A 35 -4.90 3.77 -3.31
C SER A 35 -4.58 2.47 -4.05
N SER A 36 -3.80 2.64 -5.13
CA SER A 36 -3.21 1.58 -5.92
C SER A 36 -1.71 1.83 -6.02
N THR A 37 -0.92 0.82 -5.69
CA THR A 37 0.55 0.92 -5.66
C THR A 37 1.19 -0.18 -6.50
N VAL A 38 2.43 0.04 -6.92
CA VAL A 38 3.33 -0.96 -7.50
C VAL A 38 4.50 -1.11 -6.54
N HIS A 39 4.78 -2.34 -6.13
CA HIS A 39 5.80 -2.66 -5.13
C HIS A 39 7.02 -3.32 -5.77
N THR A 40 8.21 -2.96 -5.31
CA THR A 40 9.48 -3.62 -5.62
C THR A 40 10.11 -4.14 -4.34
N PHE A 41 10.77 -5.30 -4.44
CA PHE A 41 11.49 -5.90 -3.32
C PHE A 41 12.96 -6.08 -3.70
N GLU A 42 13.86 -5.84 -2.73
CA GLU A 42 15.29 -6.10 -2.87
C GLU A 42 15.81 -6.78 -1.61
N THR A 43 16.65 -7.80 -1.73
CA THR A 43 17.11 -8.59 -0.60
C THR A 43 18.48 -9.23 -0.85
N GLY A 44 19.31 -9.21 0.19
CA GLY A 44 20.52 -10.01 0.27
C GLY A 44 20.30 -11.45 0.75
N ASN A 45 19.08 -11.82 1.16
CA ASN A 45 18.77 -13.14 1.71
C ASN A 45 18.27 -14.09 0.60
N PRO A 46 18.95 -15.22 0.32
CA PRO A 46 18.54 -16.17 -0.72
C PRO A 46 17.10 -16.68 -0.59
N LYS A 47 16.59 -16.82 0.64
CA LYS A 47 15.21 -17.27 0.90
C LYS A 47 14.16 -16.39 0.21
N TYR A 48 14.41 -15.09 0.10
CA TYR A 48 13.45 -14.12 -0.43
C TYR A 48 13.82 -13.59 -1.81
N LYS A 49 14.89 -14.11 -2.42
CA LYS A 49 15.42 -13.60 -3.70
C LYS A 49 14.42 -13.69 -4.86
N HIS A 50 13.49 -14.64 -4.77
CA HIS A 50 12.41 -14.79 -5.74
C HIS A 50 11.45 -13.58 -5.80
N LEU A 51 11.38 -12.75 -4.76
CA LEU A 51 10.54 -11.55 -4.73
C LEU A 51 11.06 -10.45 -5.66
N GLU A 52 12.36 -10.41 -5.96
CA GLU A 52 12.94 -9.39 -6.85
C GLU A 52 12.53 -9.57 -8.32
N ASN A 53 12.10 -10.77 -8.69
CA ASN A 53 11.79 -11.16 -10.08
C ASN A 53 10.28 -11.28 -10.32
N LYS A 54 9.46 -10.60 -9.52
CA LYS A 54 7.99 -10.65 -9.58
C LYS A 54 7.40 -9.25 -9.68
N THR A 55 6.20 -9.14 -10.24
CA THR A 55 5.44 -7.89 -10.25
C THR A 55 4.39 -7.93 -9.15
N PHE A 56 4.33 -6.87 -8.35
CA PHE A 56 3.37 -6.76 -7.26
C PHE A 56 2.56 -5.48 -7.38
N VAL A 57 1.25 -5.61 -7.17
CA VAL A 57 0.33 -4.49 -7.03
C VAL A 57 -0.19 -4.45 -5.60
N GLY A 58 -0.35 -3.25 -5.07
CA GLY A 58 -0.90 -3.02 -3.75
C GLY A 58 -2.23 -2.30 -3.80
N ASN A 59 -3.08 -2.62 -2.83
CA ASN A 59 -4.31 -1.91 -2.55
C ASN A 59 -4.30 -1.41 -1.11
N GLY A 60 -4.31 -0.10 -0.93
CA GLY A 60 -4.12 0.51 0.38
C GLY A 60 -5.41 0.99 1.05
N ARG A 61 -5.32 1.15 2.37
CA ARG A 61 -6.22 1.95 3.20
C ARG A 61 -5.43 2.74 4.25
N PHE A 62 -6.08 3.76 4.82
CA PHE A 62 -5.56 4.52 5.96
C PHE A 62 -6.45 4.27 7.17
N ILE A 63 -5.82 4.02 8.32
CA ILE A 63 -6.48 3.92 9.62
C ILE A 63 -6.08 5.14 10.42
N VAL A 64 -7.08 5.90 10.86
CA VAL A 64 -6.90 7.10 11.66
C VAL A 64 -7.24 6.77 13.11
N THR A 65 -6.29 6.99 14.01
CA THR A 65 -6.50 6.91 15.46
C THR A 65 -6.44 8.33 16.02
N GLN A 66 -7.34 8.65 16.95
CA GLN A 66 -7.39 9.93 17.65
C GLN A 66 -6.89 9.76 19.09
N ASN A 67 -6.26 10.80 19.64
CA ASN A 67 -5.80 10.86 21.03
C ASN A 67 -4.84 9.72 21.46
N PRO A 68 -3.60 9.64 20.91
CA PRO A 68 -2.96 10.62 20.04
C PRO A 68 -3.32 10.43 18.56
N PHE A 69 -3.24 11.50 17.78
CA PHE A 69 -3.42 11.42 16.33
C PHE A 69 -2.31 10.54 15.72
N SER A 70 -2.71 9.48 15.03
CA SER A 70 -1.78 8.65 14.25
C SER A 70 -2.44 8.07 13.01
N ILE A 71 -1.62 7.87 11.98
CA ILE A 71 -2.02 7.30 10.71
C ILE A 71 -1.27 5.97 10.53
N THR A 72 -2.02 4.89 10.36
CA THR A 72 -1.48 3.61 9.93
C THR A 72 -1.88 3.35 8.49
N VAL A 73 -0.90 3.11 7.62
CA VAL A 73 -1.14 2.68 6.23
C VAL A 73 -1.14 1.15 6.21
N GLU A 74 -2.24 0.57 5.75
CA GLU A 74 -2.28 -0.86 5.47
C GLU A 74 -2.33 -1.09 3.96
N SER A 75 -1.45 -1.96 3.46
CA SER A 75 -1.44 -2.38 2.06
C SER A 75 -1.68 -3.88 1.95
N ARG A 76 -2.63 -4.26 1.08
CA ARG A 76 -2.75 -5.63 0.58
C ARG A 76 -1.91 -5.73 -0.67
N ILE A 77 -0.80 -6.47 -0.59
CA ILE A 77 0.14 -6.66 -1.72
C ILE A 77 -0.17 -8.01 -2.37
N SER A 78 -0.41 -7.98 -3.68
CA SER A 78 -0.72 -9.16 -4.48
C SER A 78 0.29 -9.31 -5.60
N GLU A 79 0.73 -10.56 -5.82
CA GLU A 79 1.52 -10.92 -6.99
C GLU A 79 0.64 -10.88 -8.24
N VAL A 80 1.15 -10.24 -9.29
CA VAL A 80 0.53 -10.28 -10.62
C VAL A 80 0.93 -11.59 -11.28
N ILE A 81 -0.07 -12.36 -11.71
CA ILE A 81 0.13 -13.58 -12.49
C ILE A 81 -0.08 -13.30 -13.98
N PRO A 82 0.60 -14.04 -14.88
CA PRO A 82 0.33 -13.97 -16.31
C PRO A 82 -1.14 -14.26 -16.62
N SER A 83 -1.67 -13.60 -17.65
CA SER A 83 -3.02 -13.89 -18.13
C SER A 83 -3.09 -15.34 -18.64
N CYS A 84 -4.15 -16.05 -18.27
CA CYS A 84 -4.48 -17.37 -18.81
C CYS A 84 -5.51 -17.27 -19.95
N ASP A 85 -5.98 -16.07 -20.29
CA ASP A 85 -6.86 -15.88 -21.45
C ASP A 85 -6.06 -16.18 -22.72
N MET A 86 -6.45 -17.25 -23.40
CA MET A 86 -6.05 -17.52 -24.76
C MET A 86 -7.06 -16.83 -25.67
N ASN A 87 -6.59 -15.85 -26.45
CA ASN A 87 -7.39 -15.27 -27.54
C ASN A 87 -7.99 -16.35 -28.44
#